data_AF-A0A2V9D3V2-F1
#
_entry.id   AF-A0A2V9D3V2-F1
#
_cell.length_a   1.000
_cell.length_b   1.000
_cell.length_c   1.000
_cell.angle_alpha   90.00
_cell.angle_beta   90.00
_cell.angle_gamma   90.00
#
_symmetry.space_group_name_H-M   'P 1'
#
loop_
_entity.id
_entity.type
_entity.pdbx_description
1 polymer ?
#
loop_
_entity_poly.entity_id
_entity_poly.type
_entity_poly.pdbx_seq_one_letter_code
_entity_poly.pdbx_strand_id
1 'polypeptide(L)' 'TIEYEPRRQCLELKALKHYLLAYRNLGIFYENAVNRILRDIVAATKPVWCTVRGEFTPRGGLTTTVEARWTRRARKAVI' A
#
# COMPACT_ATOMS: atom_id res chain seq x y z
N THR A 1 6.08 4.82 3.36
CA THR A 1 5.08 5.19 4.37
C THR A 1 3.74 4.55 4.06
N ILE A 2 3.01 4.09 5.07
CA ILE A 2 1.63 3.56 4.96
C ILE A 2 0.75 4.38 5.88
N GLU A 3 -0.24 5.07 5.32
CA GLU A 3 -1.23 5.86 6.05
C GLU A 3 -2.62 5.30 5.75
N TYR A 4 -3.44 5.07 6.77
CA TYR A 4 -4.77 4.52 6.59
C TYR A 4 -5.68 4.82 7.77
N GLU A 5 -6.98 4.84 7.51
CA GLU A 5 -8.01 4.86 8.55
C GLU A 5 -8.62 3.45 8.67
N PRO A 6 -8.39 2.74 9.79
CA PRO A 6 -8.94 1.42 10.01
C PRO A 6 -10.47 1.49 10.14
N ARG A 7 -11.16 0.44 9.69
CA ARG A 7 -12.62 0.29 9.90
C ARG A 7 -12.92 -0.65 11.07
N ARG A 8 -12.76 -1.95 10.86
CA ARG A 8 -12.98 -3.00 11.87
C ARG A 8 -11.72 -3.79 12.21
N GLN A 9 -10.69 -3.67 11.38
CA GLN A 9 -9.45 -4.42 11.49
C GLN A 9 -8.28 -3.46 11.30
N CYS A 10 -7.22 -3.68 12.06
CA CYS A 10 -5.96 -2.94 11.97
C CYS A 10 -4.86 -3.86 11.44
N LEU A 11 -3.83 -3.27 10.84
CA LEU A 11 -2.61 -3.99 10.49
C LEU A 11 -1.82 -4.34 11.76
N GLU A 12 -1.45 -5.60 11.90
CA GLU A 12 -0.53 -6.04 12.95
C GLU A 12 0.92 -5.81 12.49
N LEU A 13 1.73 -5.19 13.36
CA LEU A 13 3.03 -4.63 12.98
C LEU A 13 4.09 -5.69 12.68
N LYS A 14 4.09 -6.82 13.40
CA LYS A 14 5.03 -7.93 13.16
C LYS A 14 4.75 -8.59 11.81
N ALA A 15 3.49 -8.88 11.50
CA ALA A 15 3.05 -9.42 10.23
C ALA A 15 3.40 -8.48 9.07
N LEU A 16 3.16 -7.17 9.24
CA LEU A 16 3.55 -6.16 8.25
C LEU A 16 5.07 -6.15 7.99
N LYS A 17 5.89 -6.25 9.04
CA LYS A 17 7.35 -6.37 8.89
C LYS A 17 7.73 -7.60 8.06
N HIS A 18 7.17 -8.78 8.38
CA HIS A 18 7.46 -10.00 7.63
C HIS A 18 6.99 -9.92 6.17
N TYR A 19 5.82 -9.34 5.94
CA TYR A 19 5.30 -9.09 4.59
C TYR A 19 6.24 -8.20 3.76
N LEU A 20 6.72 -7.08 4.32
CA LEU A 20 7.66 -6.20 3.62
C LEU A 20 9.02 -6.87 3.38
N LEU A 21 9.52 -7.68 4.32
CA LEU A 21 10.78 -8.42 4.15
C LEU A 21 10.74 -9.42 2.98
N ALA A 22 9.57 -9.96 2.63
CA ALA A 22 9.41 -10.88 1.51
C ALA A 22 9.74 -10.22 0.14
N TYR A 23 9.70 -8.90 0.04
CA TYR A 23 10.06 -8.16 -1.19
C TYR A 23 11.57 -8.06 -1.42
N ARG A 24 12.42 -8.42 -0.44
CA ARG A 24 13.89 -8.25 -0.53
C ARG A 24 14.52 -8.99 -1.71
N ASN A 25 14.03 -10.18 -2.01
CA ASN A 25 14.56 -11.05 -3.06
C ASN A 25 13.61 -11.13 -4.27
N LEU A 26 12.69 -10.16 -4.41
CA LEU A 26 11.71 -10.13 -5.48
C LEU A 26 12.11 -9.07 -6.52
N GLY A 27 12.36 -9.50 -7.76
CA GLY A 27 12.51 -8.59 -8.89
C GLY A 27 11.16 -7.97 -9.26
N ILE A 28 10.92 -6.71 -8.86
CA ILE A 28 9.66 -6.02 -9.10
C ILE A 28 9.90 -4.53 -9.34
N PHE A 29 9.12 -3.94 -10.25
CA PHE A 29 9.10 -2.48 -10.48
C PHE A 29 8.57 -1.74 -9.24
N TYR A 30 9.09 -0.54 -9.00
CA TYR A 30 8.73 0.31 -7.86
C TYR A 30 7.24 0.60 -7.81
N GLU A 31 6.66 0.90 -8.98
CA GLU A 31 5.24 1.19 -9.17
C GLU A 31 4.38 -0.02 -8.83
N ASN A 32 4.80 -1.21 -9.27
CA ASN A 32 4.06 -2.44 -9.01
C ASN A 32 4.16 -2.84 -7.53
N ALA A 33 5.32 -2.65 -6.89
CA ALA A 33 5.48 -2.89 -5.46
C ALA A 33 4.52 -2.04 -4.63
N VAL A 34 4.49 -0.72 -4.85
CA VAL A 34 3.59 0.19 -4.12
C VAL A 34 2.11 -0.15 -4.36
N ASN A 35 1.73 -0.39 -5.62
CA ASN A 35 0.34 -0.78 -5.94
C ASN A 35 -0.05 -2.13 -5.33
N ARG A 36 0.85 -3.11 -5.31
CA ARG A 36 0.58 -4.42 -4.71
C ARG A 36 0.43 -4.32 -3.19
N ILE A 37 1.33 -3.59 -2.51
CA ILE A 37 1.24 -3.34 -1.07
C ILE A 37 -0.12 -2.70 -0.72
N LEU A 38 -0.55 -1.66 -1.47
CA LEU A 38 -1.85 -1.04 -1.26
C LEU A 38 -3.00 -2.04 -1.41
N ARG A 39 -3.01 -2.83 -2.50
CA ARG A 39 -4.07 -3.83 -2.76
C ARG A 39 -4.16 -4.87 -1.65
N ASP A 40 -3.02 -5.38 -1.18
CA ASP A 40 -2.97 -6.41 -0.15
C ASP A 40 -3.46 -5.86 1.20
N ILE A 41 -3.07 -4.63 1.56
CA ILE A 41 -3.56 -3.96 2.77
C ILE A 41 -5.07 -3.74 2.71
N VAL A 42 -5.58 -3.21 1.58
CA VAL A 42 -7.03 -2.98 1.40
C VAL A 42 -7.82 -4.28 1.50
N ALA A 43 -7.31 -5.37 0.93
CA ALA A 43 -7.93 -6.69 1.02
C ALA A 43 -7.95 -7.22 2.46
N ALA A 44 -6.85 -7.06 3.19
CA ALA A 44 -6.69 -7.56 4.55
C ALA A 44 -7.50 -6.79 5.60
N THR A 45 -7.59 -5.47 5.51
CA THR A 45 -8.17 -4.63 6.59
C THR A 45 -9.47 -3.92 6.22
N LYS A 46 -9.79 -3.83 4.92
CA LYS A 46 -10.99 -3.16 4.39
C LYS A 46 -11.17 -1.76 5.01
N PRO A 47 -10.16 -0.87 4.89
CA PRO A 47 -10.13 0.41 5.58
C PRO A 47 -11.20 1.39 5.03
N VAL A 48 -11.31 2.56 5.64
CA VAL A 48 -12.11 3.67 5.06
C VAL A 48 -11.35 4.27 3.87
N TRP A 49 -10.06 4.55 4.05
CA TRP A 49 -9.11 4.95 3.02
C TRP A 49 -7.71 4.42 3.36
N CYS A 50 -6.84 4.35 2.36
CA CYS A 50 -5.43 3.98 2.53
C CYS A 50 -4.56 4.63 1.46
N THR A 51 -3.39 5.11 1.84
CA THR A 51 -2.33 5.63 0.98
C THR A 51 -1.03 4.88 1.28
N VAL A 52 -0.35 4.45 0.22
CA VAL A 52 0.99 3.85 0.31
C VAL A 52 1.94 4.69 -0.53
N ARG A 53 3.02 5.14 0.09
CA ARG A 53 4.09 5.91 -0.54
C ARG A 53 5.42 5.15 -0.46
N GLY A 54 6.04 4.90 -1.60
CA GLY A 54 7.38 4.34 -1.71
C GLY A 54 8.37 5.38 -2.18
N GLU A 55 9.43 5.58 -1.40
CA GLU A 55 10.54 6.49 -1.71
C GLU A 55 11.79 5.64 -1.97
N PHE A 56 12.28 5.67 -3.21
CA PHE A 56 13.31 4.76 -3.68
C PHE A 56 14.64 5.49 -3.85
N THR A 57 15.72 4.77 -3.53
CA THR A 57 17.07 5.30 -3.70
C THR A 57 17.38 5.57 -5.17
N PRO A 58 18.25 6.56 -5.46
CA PRO A 58 18.55 6.91 -6.83
C PRO A 58 19.11 5.72 -7.63
N ARG A 59 18.66 5.58 -8.88
CA ARG A 59 19.28 4.69 -9.88
C ARG A 59 19.57 5.49 -11.14
N GLY A 60 20.83 5.47 -11.59
CA GLY A 60 21.26 6.26 -12.75
C GLY A 60 21.09 7.78 -12.57
N GLY A 61 21.19 8.28 -11.33
CA GLY A 61 21.00 9.70 -11.01
C GLY A 61 19.54 10.15 -10.89
N LEU A 62 18.56 9.26 -11.12
CA LEU A 62 17.14 9.57 -10.98
C LEU A 62 16.60 9.01 -9.67
N THR A 63 15.89 9.85 -8.91
CA THR A 63 15.09 9.44 -7.76
C THR A 63 13.66 9.19 -8.19
N THR A 64 12.97 8.30 -7.48
CA THR A 64 11.58 7.98 -7.77
C THR A 64 10.78 7.90 -6.48
N THR A 65 9.67 8.63 -6.45
CA THR A 65 8.66 8.54 -5.42
C THR A 65 7.37 8.09 -6.08
N VAL A 66 6.78 7.01 -5.58
CA VAL A 66 5.51 6.48 -6.05
C VAL A 66 4.50 6.56 -4.93
N GLU A 67 3.32 7.09 -5.21
CA GLU A 67 2.19 7.11 -4.30
C GLU A 67 0.98 6.42 -4.94
N ALA A 68 0.34 5.53 -4.19
CA ALA A 68 -0.92 4.91 -4.57
C ALA A 68 -1.95 5.13 -3.47
N ARG A 69 -3.18 5.48 -3.87
CA ARG A 69 -4.28 5.79 -2.94
C ARG A 69 -5.53 4.98 -3.27
N TRP A 70 -6.20 4.51 -2.22
CA TRP A 70 -7.50 3.86 -2.30
C TRP A 70 -8.49 4.51 -1.33
N THR A 71 -9.73 4.67 -1.77
CA THR A 71 -10.84 5.12 -0.93
C THR A 71 -12.07 4.26 -1.22
N ARG A 72 -12.86 3.99 -0.19
CA ARG A 72 -14.08 3.20 -0.32
C ARG A 72 -15.08 3.98 -1.17
N ARG A 73 -15.47 3.45 -2.35
CA ARG A 73 -16.57 4.05 -3.12
C ARG A 73 -17.83 4.06 -2.27
N ALA A 74 -18.44 5.22 -2.09
CA ALA A 74 -19.79 5.34 -1.56
C ALA A 74 -20.74 4.53 -2.47
N ARG A 75 -21.60 3.69 -1.88
CA ARG A 75 -22.68 3.07 -2.65
C ARG A 75 -23.59 4.21 -3.11
N LYS A 76 -23.79 4.37 -4.43
CA LYS A 76 -24.88 5.23 -4.92
C LYS A 76 -26.18 4.64 -4.38
N ALA A 77 -26.93 5.42 -3.61
CA ALA A 77 -28.30 5.06 -3.27
C ALA A 77 -29.08 4.99 -4.59
N VAL A 78 -29.61 3.82 -4.90
CA VAL A 78 -30.59 3.66 -5.98
C VAL A 78 -31.91 4.08 -5.34
N ILE A 79 -32.48 5.18 -5.85
CA ILE A 79 -33.81 5.68 -5.50
C ILE A 79 -34.82 4.94 -6.37
#